data_AF-A0A6G1EH43-F1
#
_entry.id   AF-A0A6G1EH43-F1
#
_cell.length_a   1.000
_cell.length_b   1.000
_cell.length_c   1.000
_cell.angle_alpha   90.00
_cell.angle_beta   90.00
_cell.angle_gamma   90.00
#
_symmetry.space_group_name_H-M   'P 1'
#
loop_
_entity.id
_entity.type
_entity.pdbx_description
1 polymer ?
#
loop_
_entity_poly.entity_id
_entity_poly.type
_entity_poly.pdbx_seq_one_letter_code
_entity_poly.pdbx_strand_id
1 'polypeptide(L)'
;MNATTCIAAAGSEKASLLCKPKQRVAVRTRSFTTRASSNPGGANVSIPKQWYNLVADLPVKPPRPLHPQTHQPLNPSDLAPLFPDELIRQEITEERFIDIPEEVADVYKLWRPTPLIRARRLEKLLGTPAKIYYKYEGTSTAGSHKPNTAVPQAWYNAVAGVKNVVTETGAASSGSTARCGRCARRTTRSRTGG
;
A
#
# COMPACT_ATOMS: atom_id res chain seq x y z
N MET A 1 51.20 53.08 22.11
CA MET A 1 50.68 53.87 20.98
C MET A 1 49.71 52.99 20.24
N ASN A 2 48.50 52.75 20.76
CA ASN A 2 47.37 53.67 21.05
C ASN A 2 46.47 53.75 19.81
N ALA A 3 45.14 53.76 19.87
CA ALA A 3 44.11 53.58 20.90
C ALA A 3 42.77 53.95 20.20
N THR A 4 41.67 53.90 20.97
CA THR A 4 40.42 54.69 20.80
C THR A 4 39.30 53.91 20.09
N THR A 5 38.09 53.68 20.62
CA THR A 5 37.45 53.89 21.95
C THR A 5 36.17 53.01 21.97
N CYS A 6 35.74 52.27 23.00
CA CYS A 6 35.41 52.51 24.42
C CYS A 6 33.99 53.05 24.72
N ILE A 7 33.33 52.43 25.75
CA ILE A 7 32.11 52.84 26.51
C ILE A 7 30.80 52.76 25.68
N ALA A 8 29.59 52.33 26.14
CA ALA A 8 29.02 51.79 27.41
C ALA A 8 27.96 50.68 27.05
N ALA A 9 27.36 49.82 27.88
CA ALA A 9 27.16 49.60 29.33
C ALA A 9 25.70 49.78 29.86
N ALA A 10 24.96 48.66 29.98
CA ALA A 10 23.90 48.30 30.95
C ALA A 10 23.52 46.83 30.66
N GLY A 11 23.46 45.83 31.56
CA GLY A 11 22.89 45.81 32.91
C GLY A 11 21.37 45.65 32.80
N SER A 12 20.66 44.64 33.33
CA SER A 12 21.00 43.38 34.03
C SER A 12 19.97 42.31 33.56
N GLU A 13 19.93 41.01 33.91
CA GLU A 13 20.60 40.24 34.98
C GLU A 13 20.67 38.73 34.61
N LYS A 14 21.26 37.89 35.47
CA LYS A 14 21.07 36.43 35.47
C LYS A 14 20.59 35.91 36.84
N ALA A 15 19.30 36.04 37.09
CA ALA A 15 18.66 35.43 38.25
C ALA A 15 18.53 33.91 38.06
N SER A 16 19.26 33.16 38.90
CA SER A 16 19.08 31.71 39.08
C SER A 16 17.65 31.41 39.53
N LEU A 17 16.87 30.71 38.70
CA LEU A 17 15.55 30.20 39.08
C LEU A 17 15.58 28.69 39.27
N LEU A 18 15.51 28.29 40.54
CA LEU A 18 15.38 26.92 41.01
C LEU A 18 14.25 26.18 40.26
N CYS A 19 14.55 24.97 39.80
CA CYS A 19 13.55 24.00 39.37
C CYS A 19 12.68 23.61 40.57
N LYS A 20 11.51 24.25 40.74
CA LYS A 20 10.52 23.85 41.74
C LYS A 20 9.90 22.50 41.34
N PRO A 21 9.65 21.58 42.28
CA PRO A 21 9.14 20.25 41.96
C PRO A 21 7.74 20.34 41.35
N LYS A 22 7.55 19.66 40.21
CA LYS A 22 6.26 19.56 39.52
C LYS A 22 5.22 18.91 40.44
N GLN A 23 4.12 19.61 40.73
CA GLN A 23 2.96 18.99 41.39
C GLN A 23 2.47 17.80 40.55
N ARG A 24 2.43 16.61 41.16
CA ARG A 24 1.82 15.42 40.55
C ARG A 24 0.31 15.60 40.52
N VAL A 25 -0.23 16.07 39.40
CA VAL A 25 -1.66 15.92 39.10
C VAL A 25 -1.92 14.44 38.83
N ALA A 26 -2.78 13.82 39.65
CA ALA A 26 -3.13 12.42 39.52
C ALA A 26 -4.00 12.20 38.27
N VAL A 27 -3.38 11.81 37.16
CA VAL A 27 -4.09 11.41 35.95
C VAL A 27 -4.84 10.11 36.22
N ARG A 28 -6.16 10.21 36.45
CA ARG A 28 -7.07 9.05 36.50
C ARG A 28 -7.05 8.34 35.14
N THR A 29 -6.31 7.24 35.05
CA THR A 29 -6.33 6.29 33.94
C THR A 29 -7.69 5.61 33.84
N ARG A 30 -8.66 6.28 33.19
CA ARG A 30 -9.85 5.61 32.68
C ARG A 30 -9.41 4.72 31.52
N SER A 31 -9.50 3.41 31.72
CA SER A 31 -9.33 2.41 30.67
C SER A 31 -10.44 2.58 29.63
N PHE A 32 -10.13 3.31 28.54
CA PHE A 32 -10.98 3.37 27.37
C PHE A 32 -10.90 2.05 26.61
N THR A 33 -11.75 1.10 27.01
CA THR A 33 -12.01 -0.11 26.21
C THR A 33 -12.69 0.29 24.90
N THR A 34 -11.90 0.40 23.84
CA THR A 34 -12.40 0.55 22.48
C THR A 34 -13.08 -0.76 22.06
N ARG A 35 -14.38 -0.89 22.33
CA ARG A 35 -15.21 -1.90 21.66
C ARG A 35 -15.21 -1.58 20.16
N ALA A 36 -14.63 -2.46 19.36
CA ALA A 36 -14.83 -2.48 17.92
C ALA A 36 -16.30 -2.85 17.66
N SER A 37 -17.13 -1.85 17.39
CA SER A 37 -18.53 -2.04 17.04
C SER A 37 -18.62 -2.53 15.60
N SER A 38 -18.77 -3.86 15.41
CA SER A 38 -19.23 -4.41 14.13
C SER A 38 -20.63 -3.87 13.86
N ASN A 39 -20.80 -3.14 12.77
CA ASN A 39 -22.06 -2.51 12.43
C ASN A 39 -23.03 -3.57 11.86
N PRO A 40 -24.24 -3.78 12.43
CA PRO A 40 -25.13 -4.87 12.02
C PRO A 40 -25.95 -4.57 10.76
N GLY A 41 -25.74 -3.42 10.10
CA GLY A 41 -26.37 -3.07 8.82
C GLY A 41 -25.71 -3.79 7.65
N GLY A 42 -26.02 -5.09 7.50
CA GLY A 42 -25.39 -5.98 6.54
C GLY A 42 -25.83 -5.78 5.09
N ALA A 43 -25.15 -4.86 4.38
CA ALA A 43 -24.84 -5.15 2.98
C ALA A 43 -23.71 -6.20 2.99
N ASN A 44 -23.97 -7.40 2.46
CA ASN A 44 -22.93 -8.42 2.30
C ASN A 44 -21.89 -7.91 1.29
N VAL A 45 -20.80 -7.31 1.78
CA VAL A 45 -19.70 -6.82 0.95
C VAL A 45 -18.94 -8.03 0.40
N SER A 46 -19.38 -8.53 -0.75
CA SER A 46 -18.69 -9.57 -1.50
C SER A 46 -17.38 -9.04 -2.09
N ILE A 47 -16.45 -9.95 -2.36
CA ILE A 47 -15.26 -9.63 -3.15
C ILE A 47 -15.72 -9.44 -4.61
N PRO A 48 -15.35 -8.34 -5.29
CA PRO A 48 -15.63 -8.17 -6.71
C PRO A 48 -15.05 -9.31 -7.55
N LYS A 49 -15.72 -9.67 -8.65
CA LYS A 49 -15.25 -10.68 -9.60
C LYS A 49 -14.37 -10.13 -10.72
N GLN A 50 -14.28 -8.81 -10.83
CA GLN A 50 -13.64 -8.11 -11.95
C GLN A 50 -12.76 -6.96 -11.43
N TRP A 51 -11.62 -6.75 -12.07
CA TRP A 51 -10.88 -5.50 -11.99
C TRP A 51 -11.47 -4.48 -12.96
N TYR A 52 -11.32 -3.20 -12.64
CA TYR A 52 -11.80 -2.08 -13.45
C TYR A 52 -10.61 -1.33 -14.05
N ASN A 53 -10.62 -1.16 -15.37
CA ASN A 53 -9.63 -0.41 -16.12
C ASN A 53 -10.10 1.03 -16.33
N LEU A 54 -9.40 2.00 -15.74
CA LEU A 54 -9.74 3.41 -15.89
C LEU A 54 -9.50 3.92 -17.32
N VAL A 55 -8.56 3.33 -18.07
CA VAL A 55 -8.16 3.81 -19.40
C VAL A 55 -9.31 3.78 -20.41
N ALA A 56 -10.24 2.83 -20.25
CA ALA A 56 -11.44 2.71 -21.09
C ALA A 56 -12.36 3.95 -21.03
N ASP A 57 -12.35 4.68 -19.92
CA ASP A 57 -13.27 5.79 -19.63
C ASP A 57 -12.56 7.17 -19.61
N LEU A 58 -11.27 7.22 -19.96
CA LEU A 58 -10.53 8.48 -20.07
C LEU A 58 -10.83 9.21 -21.40
N PRO A 59 -11.16 10.52 -21.38
CA PRO A 59 -11.46 11.28 -22.60
C PRO A 59 -10.23 11.51 -23.49
N VAL A 60 -9.04 11.48 -22.90
CA VAL A 60 -7.75 11.48 -23.59
C VAL A 60 -6.97 10.29 -23.04
N LYS A 61 -6.67 9.32 -23.90
CA LYS A 61 -5.90 8.13 -23.53
C LYS A 61 -4.44 8.53 -23.21
N PRO A 62 -3.79 7.90 -22.21
CA PRO A 62 -2.38 8.14 -21.94
C PRO A 62 -1.54 7.75 -23.17
N PRO A 63 -0.45 8.48 -23.46
CA PRO A 63 0.47 8.08 -24.52
C PRO A 63 1.12 6.74 -24.16
N ARG A 64 1.35 5.90 -25.18
CA ARG A 64 2.06 4.63 -24.97
C ARG A 64 3.47 4.88 -24.42
N PRO A 65 3.99 4.01 -23.53
CA PRO A 65 5.39 4.06 -23.11
C PRO A 65 6.35 4.10 -24.30
N LEU A 66 7.47 4.79 -24.15
CA LEU A 66 8.52 4.85 -25.16
C LEU A 66 9.62 3.83 -24.83
N HIS A 67 10.17 3.19 -25.86
CA HIS A 67 11.31 2.29 -25.69
C HIS A 67 12.58 3.11 -25.33
N PRO A 68 13.34 2.73 -24.27
CA PRO A 68 14.46 3.53 -23.73
C PRO A 68 15.72 3.60 -24.61
N GLN A 69 15.63 3.21 -25.89
CA GLN A 69 16.76 3.23 -26.84
C GLN A 69 16.33 3.88 -28.16
N THR A 70 15.20 3.43 -28.73
CA THR A 70 14.68 3.98 -29.99
C THR A 70 13.84 5.24 -29.81
N HIS A 71 13.37 5.50 -28.58
CA HIS A 71 12.40 6.56 -28.23
C HIS A 71 11.08 6.50 -29.03
N GLN A 72 10.82 5.37 -29.69
CA GLN A 72 9.55 5.10 -30.38
C GLN A 72 8.52 4.51 -29.41
N PRO A 73 7.22 4.58 -29.71
CA PRO A 73 6.18 3.88 -28.97
C PRO A 73 6.50 2.37 -28.89
N LEU A 74 6.42 1.82 -27.67
CA LEU A 74 6.76 0.44 -27.36
C LEU A 74 5.79 -0.53 -28.05
N ASN A 75 6.33 -1.60 -28.64
CA ASN A 75 5.52 -2.71 -29.17
C ASN A 75 5.37 -3.83 -28.13
N PRO A 76 4.28 -4.63 -28.16
CA PRO A 76 4.12 -5.77 -27.26
C PRO A 76 5.28 -6.78 -27.32
N SER A 77 5.90 -6.95 -28.50
CA SER A 77 7.09 -7.77 -28.72
C SER A 77 8.28 -7.37 -27.84
N ASP A 78 8.40 -6.08 -27.52
CA ASP A 78 9.55 -5.51 -26.81
C ASP A 78 9.45 -5.80 -25.30
N LEU A 79 8.25 -6.14 -24.81
CA LEU A 79 7.96 -6.54 -23.44
C LEU A 79 8.04 -8.06 -23.21
N ALA A 80 7.95 -8.88 -24.27
CA ALA A 80 7.96 -10.34 -24.18
C ALA A 80 9.16 -10.95 -23.41
N PRO A 81 10.37 -10.36 -23.41
CA PRO A 81 11.48 -10.85 -22.57
C PRO A 81 11.30 -10.58 -21.06
N LEU A 82 10.42 -9.66 -20.68
CA LEU A 82 10.24 -9.19 -19.30
C LEU A 82 8.97 -9.73 -18.63
N PHE A 83 7.89 -9.88 -19.40
CA PHE A 83 6.57 -10.24 -18.89
C PHE A 83 5.91 -11.35 -19.74
N PRO A 84 5.15 -12.26 -19.12
CA PRO A 84 4.27 -13.17 -19.86
C PRO A 84 3.23 -12.45 -20.70
N ASP A 85 2.84 -13.05 -21.83
CA ASP A 85 1.88 -12.50 -22.80
C ASP A 85 0.58 -11.97 -22.17
N GLU A 86 0.03 -12.64 -21.17
CA GLU A 86 -1.22 -12.20 -20.52
C GLU A 86 -1.06 -10.95 -19.65
N LEU A 87 0.13 -10.70 -19.08
CA LEU A 87 0.42 -9.42 -18.42
C LEU A 87 0.60 -8.30 -19.45
N ILE A 88 1.23 -8.60 -20.59
CA ILE A 88 1.37 -7.65 -21.70
C ILE A 88 -0.02 -7.32 -22.27
N ARG A 89 -0.90 -8.32 -22.41
CA ARG A 89 -2.29 -8.15 -22.85
C ARG A 89 -3.07 -7.21 -21.92
N GLN A 90 -2.87 -7.31 -20.60
CA GLN A 90 -3.52 -6.44 -19.61
C GLN A 90 -2.98 -5.00 -19.63
N GLU A 91 -1.71 -4.79 -19.99
CA GLU A 91 -1.15 -3.43 -20.12
C GLU A 91 -1.67 -2.71 -21.37
N ILE A 92 -1.96 -3.45 -22.46
CA ILE A 92 -2.45 -2.88 -23.73
C ILE A 92 -3.97 -2.93 -23.91
N THR A 93 -4.72 -3.56 -23.00
CA THR A 93 -6.18 -3.72 -23.18
C THR A 93 -6.95 -2.44 -22.91
N GLU A 94 -7.97 -2.21 -23.73
CA GLU A 94 -8.95 -1.13 -23.56
C GLU A 94 -10.29 -1.66 -22.97
N GLU A 95 -10.34 -2.94 -22.58
CA GLU A 95 -11.48 -3.54 -21.88
C GLU A 95 -11.73 -2.83 -20.53
N ARG A 96 -12.96 -2.35 -20.29
CA ARG A 96 -13.35 -1.67 -19.04
C ARG A 96 -13.29 -2.59 -17.81
N PHE A 97 -13.62 -3.86 -17.99
CA PHE A 97 -13.63 -4.86 -16.92
C PHE A 97 -12.81 -6.08 -17.34
N ILE A 98 -11.95 -6.54 -16.44
CA ILE A 98 -11.10 -7.71 -16.63
C ILE A 98 -11.47 -8.72 -15.54
N ASP A 99 -11.85 -9.94 -15.93
CA ASP A 99 -12.24 -10.98 -14.98
C ASP A 99 -11.07 -11.41 -14.08
N ILE A 100 -11.36 -11.61 -12.79
CA ILE A 100 -10.39 -12.09 -11.80
C ILE A 100 -10.39 -13.62 -11.84
N PRO A 101 -9.25 -14.29 -12.11
CA PRO A 101 -9.15 -15.75 -12.06
C PRO A 101 -9.61 -16.31 -10.71
N GLU A 102 -10.30 -17.45 -10.72
CA GLU A 102 -10.92 -18.02 -9.52
C GLU A 102 -9.88 -18.27 -8.41
N GLU A 103 -8.68 -18.76 -8.76
CA GLU A 103 -7.63 -19.00 -7.77
C GLU A 103 -7.04 -17.71 -7.19
N VAL A 104 -7.11 -16.59 -7.92
CA VAL A 104 -6.71 -15.27 -7.41
C VAL A 104 -7.80 -14.73 -6.48
N ALA A 105 -9.07 -14.89 -6.86
CA ALA A 105 -10.21 -14.54 -6.01
C ALA A 105 -10.24 -15.35 -4.71
N ASP A 106 -9.87 -16.63 -4.76
CA ASP A 106 -9.69 -17.51 -3.59
C ASP A 106 -8.60 -17.00 -2.65
N VAL A 107 -7.44 -16.60 -3.19
CA VAL A 107 -6.37 -16.03 -2.36
C VAL A 107 -6.80 -14.69 -1.76
N TYR A 108 -7.60 -13.87 -2.46
CA TYR A 108 -8.15 -12.63 -1.89
C TYR A 108 -9.07 -12.86 -0.69
N LYS A 109 -9.77 -14.00 -0.58
CA LYS A 109 -10.61 -14.34 0.59
C LYS A 109 -9.82 -14.40 1.91
N LEU A 110 -8.49 -14.48 1.87
CA LEU A 110 -7.62 -14.48 3.05
C LEU A 110 -7.56 -13.13 3.79
N TRP A 111 -7.79 -11.99 3.10
CA TRP A 111 -7.74 -10.65 3.75
C TRP A 111 -8.75 -9.63 3.21
N ARG A 112 -9.50 -9.94 2.14
CA ARG A 112 -10.57 -9.11 1.58
C ARG A 112 -11.94 -9.70 1.93
N PRO A 113 -12.97 -8.87 2.15
CA PRO A 113 -13.01 -7.41 2.00
C PRO A 113 -12.32 -6.65 3.15
N THR A 114 -11.57 -5.61 2.80
CA THR A 114 -10.98 -4.66 3.76
C THR A 114 -12.05 -3.73 4.34
N PRO A 115 -12.03 -3.39 5.65
CA PRO A 115 -13.07 -2.57 6.26
C PRO A 115 -13.00 -1.10 5.81
N LEU A 116 -14.17 -0.47 5.69
CA LEU A 116 -14.31 0.98 5.52
C LEU A 116 -14.66 1.59 6.88
N ILE A 117 -13.75 2.38 7.45
CA ILE A 117 -13.86 2.86 8.84
C ILE A 117 -14.12 4.36 8.85
N ARG A 118 -15.06 4.81 9.69
CA ARG A 118 -15.37 6.24 9.87
C ARG A 118 -14.54 6.86 10.99
N ALA A 119 -13.75 7.88 10.67
CA ALA A 119 -12.80 8.53 11.56
C ALA A 119 -13.46 9.56 12.51
N ARG A 120 -14.48 9.16 13.30
CA ARG A 120 -15.27 10.05 14.17
C ARG A 120 -14.44 10.91 15.16
N ARG A 121 -13.25 10.45 15.56
CA ARG A 121 -12.32 11.23 16.42
C ARG A 121 -11.59 12.33 15.65
N LEU A 122 -11.25 12.08 14.39
CA LEU A 122 -10.63 13.05 13.49
C LEU A 122 -11.65 14.13 13.08
N GLU A 123 -12.88 13.73 12.75
CA GLU A 123 -14.01 14.65 12.50
C GLU A 123 -14.16 15.68 13.65
N LYS A 124 -14.15 15.20 14.90
CA LYS A 124 -14.24 16.05 16.10
C LYS A 124 -13.01 16.94 16.33
N LEU A 125 -11.80 16.47 16.02
CA LEU A 125 -10.57 17.26 16.18
C LEU A 125 -10.45 18.38 15.15
N LEU A 126 -10.94 18.15 13.92
CA LEU A 126 -10.92 19.13 12.84
C LEU A 126 -12.12 20.09 12.85
N GLY A 127 -13.15 19.83 13.67
CA GLY A 127 -14.37 20.64 13.72
C GLY A 127 -15.19 20.64 12.41
N THR A 128 -14.95 19.68 11.52
CA THR A 128 -15.53 19.68 10.17
C THR A 128 -16.92 19.04 10.13
N PRO A 129 -17.88 19.57 9.35
CA PRO A 129 -19.14 18.89 9.06
C PRO A 129 -18.97 17.68 8.12
N ALA A 130 -17.82 17.54 7.46
CA ALA A 130 -17.54 16.44 6.54
C ALA A 130 -17.40 15.09 7.28
N LYS A 131 -17.98 14.03 6.72
CA LYS A 131 -17.84 12.66 7.23
C LYS A 131 -16.58 12.04 6.63
N ILE A 132 -15.60 11.70 7.47
CA ILE A 132 -14.30 11.19 7.03
C ILE A 132 -14.30 9.66 7.12
N TYR A 133 -14.16 8.99 5.97
CA TYR A 133 -14.03 7.55 5.87
C TYR A 133 -12.66 7.19 5.29
N TYR A 134 -12.06 6.11 5.78
CA TYR A 134 -10.83 5.55 5.22
C TYR A 134 -10.98 4.05 4.96
N LYS A 135 -10.47 3.60 3.81
CA LYS A 135 -10.43 2.20 3.41
C LYS A 135 -9.16 1.58 4.00
N TYR A 136 -9.30 0.69 4.97
CA TYR A 136 -8.15 0.16 5.70
C TYR A 136 -7.57 -1.08 5.01
N GLU A 137 -6.66 -0.84 4.07
CA GLU A 137 -5.90 -1.89 3.34
C GLU A 137 -4.77 -2.54 4.17
N GLY A 138 -4.69 -2.24 5.47
CA GLY A 138 -3.70 -2.81 6.38
C GLY A 138 -4.02 -4.22 6.90
N THR A 139 -5.15 -4.81 6.50
CA THR A 139 -5.57 -6.16 6.96
C THR A 139 -4.84 -7.32 6.28
N SER A 140 -4.07 -7.05 5.21
CA SER A 140 -3.27 -8.07 4.56
C SER A 140 -2.07 -8.48 5.42
N THR A 141 -1.52 -9.67 5.19
CA THR A 141 -0.31 -10.16 5.89
C THR A 141 0.92 -9.27 5.65
N ALA A 142 0.92 -8.47 4.58
CA ALA A 142 1.95 -7.48 4.28
C ALA A 142 1.64 -6.07 4.81
N GLY A 143 0.54 -5.89 5.55
CA GLY A 143 0.14 -4.61 6.15
C GLY A 143 -0.15 -3.48 5.14
N SER A 144 -0.41 -3.81 3.88
CA SER A 144 -0.59 -2.82 2.80
C SER A 144 -1.43 -3.36 1.63
N HIS A 145 -1.74 -2.49 0.67
CA HIS A 145 -2.48 -2.84 -0.56
C HIS A 145 -1.64 -3.60 -1.61
N LYS A 146 -0.31 -3.72 -1.44
CA LYS A 146 0.58 -4.34 -2.43
C LYS A 146 0.21 -5.79 -2.83
N PRO A 147 -0.31 -6.66 -1.95
CA PRO A 147 -0.80 -7.98 -2.33
C PRO A 147 -1.89 -7.98 -3.40
N ASN A 148 -2.63 -6.87 -3.57
CA ASN A 148 -3.69 -6.76 -4.57
C ASN A 148 -3.17 -6.74 -6.03
N THR A 149 -1.86 -6.60 -6.27
CA THR A 149 -1.25 -6.72 -7.62
C THR A 149 -0.17 -7.78 -7.71
N ALA A 150 0.63 -7.95 -6.65
CA ALA A 150 1.68 -8.97 -6.63
C ALA A 150 1.15 -10.41 -6.65
N VAL A 151 -0.05 -10.66 -6.10
CA VAL A 151 -0.67 -12.00 -6.13
C VAL A 151 -1.11 -12.40 -7.54
N PRO A 152 -1.88 -11.59 -8.31
CA PRO A 152 -2.16 -11.92 -9.70
C PRO A 152 -0.88 -11.96 -10.55
N GLN A 153 0.06 -11.02 -10.39
CA GLN A 153 1.34 -11.09 -11.13
C GLN A 153 2.10 -12.39 -10.88
N ALA A 154 2.20 -12.85 -9.63
CA ALA A 154 2.82 -14.12 -9.29
C ALA A 154 2.02 -15.32 -9.84
N TRP A 155 0.70 -15.23 -9.92
CA TRP A 155 -0.16 -16.26 -10.52
C TRP A 155 0.04 -16.36 -12.04
N TYR A 156 -0.03 -15.24 -12.78
CA TYR A 156 0.21 -15.22 -14.23
C TYR A 156 1.61 -15.72 -14.60
N ASN A 157 2.63 -15.34 -13.84
CA ASN A 157 3.99 -15.88 -14.01
C ASN A 157 4.05 -17.40 -13.75
N ALA A 158 3.39 -17.90 -12.71
CA ALA A 158 3.34 -19.34 -12.41
C ALA A 158 2.53 -20.15 -13.44
N VAL A 159 1.52 -19.55 -14.08
CA VAL A 159 0.77 -20.13 -15.21
C VAL A 159 1.64 -20.19 -16.47
N ALA A 160 2.42 -19.14 -16.74
CA ALA A 160 3.40 -19.09 -17.83
C ALA A 160 4.66 -19.97 -17.60
N GLY A 161 4.72 -20.75 -16.51
CA GLY A 161 5.83 -21.65 -16.20
C GLY A 161 7.06 -20.98 -15.59
N VAL A 162 7.01 -19.68 -15.30
CA VAL A 162 8.11 -18.94 -14.67
C VAL A 162 8.28 -19.40 -13.22
N LYS A 163 9.47 -19.93 -12.90
CA LYS A 163 9.78 -20.50 -11.57
C LYS A 163 10.24 -19.46 -10.55
N ASN A 164 10.90 -18.40 -11.02
CA ASN A 164 11.51 -17.37 -10.19
C ASN A 164 11.04 -15.99 -10.69
N VAL A 165 10.46 -15.19 -9.79
CA VAL A 165 10.10 -13.79 -10.06
C VAL A 165 10.98 -12.91 -9.20
N VAL A 166 11.61 -11.91 -9.82
CA VAL A 166 12.49 -10.94 -9.16
C VAL A 166 11.85 -9.55 -9.30
N THR A 167 11.88 -8.77 -8.24
CA THR A 167 11.38 -7.38 -8.21
C THR A 167 12.22 -6.58 -7.22
N GLU A 168 12.58 -5.36 -7.59
CA GLU A 168 13.26 -4.42 -6.71
C GLU A 168 12.36 -4.00 -5.54
N THR A 169 12.96 -3.57 -4.43
CA THR A 169 12.21 -3.17 -3.23
C THR A 169 13.02 -2.15 -2.44
N GLY A 170 12.54 -0.90 -2.41
CA GLY A 170 13.11 0.16 -1.56
C GLY A 170 12.66 0.04 -0.10
N ALA A 171 11.35 0.01 0.13
CA ALA A 171 10.77 -0.18 1.47
C ALA A 171 10.11 -1.57 1.60
N ALA A 172 10.55 -2.37 2.58
CA ALA A 172 10.34 -3.82 2.72
C ALA A 172 8.89 -4.38 2.64
N SER A 173 7.87 -3.51 2.54
CA SER A 173 6.47 -3.87 2.29
C SER A 173 6.20 -4.63 0.99
N SER A 174 6.98 -4.41 -0.10
CA SER A 174 6.86 -5.19 -1.34
C SER A 174 7.52 -6.57 -1.24
N GLY A 175 8.69 -6.67 -0.61
CA GLY A 175 9.40 -7.94 -0.41
C GLY A 175 8.60 -8.97 0.40
N SER A 176 7.91 -8.53 1.46
CA SER A 176 6.97 -9.38 2.22
C SER A 176 5.78 -9.87 1.38
N THR A 177 5.42 -9.12 0.34
CA THR A 177 4.30 -9.43 -0.55
C THR A 177 4.71 -10.46 -1.60
N ALA A 178 5.88 -10.32 -2.22
CA ALA A 178 6.41 -11.32 -3.16
C ALA A 178 6.60 -12.71 -2.49
N ARG A 179 6.84 -12.73 -1.17
CA ARG A 179 6.93 -13.93 -0.34
C ARG A 179 5.55 -14.53 0.05
N CYS A 180 4.52 -14.41 -0.79
CA CYS A 180 3.20 -14.97 -0.48
C CYS A 180 3.06 -16.46 -0.86
N GLY A 181 3.52 -17.35 0.05
CA GLY A 181 2.90 -18.63 0.42
C GLY A 181 2.64 -19.79 -0.58
N ARG A 182 2.40 -19.54 -1.88
CA ARG A 182 2.00 -20.57 -2.86
C ARG A 182 3.12 -21.00 -3.81
N CYS A 183 4.02 -20.09 -4.20
CA CYS A 183 5.19 -20.45 -5.00
C CYS A 183 6.13 -21.44 -4.27
N ALA A 184 6.20 -21.35 -2.94
CA ALA A 184 6.96 -22.28 -2.09
C ALA A 184 6.38 -23.71 -1.98
N ARG A 185 5.21 -23.99 -2.57
CA ARG A 185 4.49 -25.27 -2.37
C ARG A 185 4.41 -26.19 -3.61
N ARG A 186 5.06 -25.83 -4.72
CA ARG A 186 5.24 -26.69 -5.90
C ARG A 186 6.64 -27.33 -6.00
N THR A 187 7.53 -27.10 -5.03
CA THR A 187 8.92 -27.61 -5.00
C THR A 187 9.11 -28.90 -4.18
N THR A 188 8.03 -29.63 -3.85
CA THR A 188 8.13 -30.93 -3.15
C THR A 188 7.43 -32.07 -3.90
N ARG A 189 8.25 -33.07 -4.27
CA ARG A 189 7.91 -34.42 -4.79
C ARG A 189 7.26 -34.57 -6.17
N SER A 190 8.12 -34.89 -7.14
CA SER A 190 8.06 -36.19 -7.83
C SER A 190 9.48 -36.65 -8.23
N ARG A 191 10.17 -37.35 -7.33
CA ARG A 191 11.44 -38.05 -7.64
C ARG A 191 11.49 -39.40 -6.92
N THR A 192 10.84 -40.36 -7.56
CA THR A 192 10.85 -41.81 -7.35
C THR A 192 10.49 -42.36 -8.74
N GLY A 193 11.29 -43.15 -9.45
CA GLY A 193 12.40 -44.02 -9.05
C GLY A 193 12.11 -45.38 -9.70
N GLY A 194 12.96 -45.82 -10.62
CA GLY A 194 12.69 -46.89 -11.57
C GLY A 194 13.19 -46.49 -12.95
#